data_AF-A0A3D3EU38-F1
#
_entry.id   AF-A0A3D3EU38-F1
#
_cell.length_a   1.000
_cell.length_b   1.000
_cell.length_c   1.000
_cell.angle_alpha   90.00
_cell.angle_beta   90.00
_cell.angle_gamma   90.00
#
_symmetry.space_group_name_H-M   'P 1'
#
loop_
_entity.id
_entity.type
_entity.pdbx_description
1 polymer ?
#
loop_
_entity_poly.entity_id
_entity_poly.type
_entity_poly.pdbx_seq_one_letter_code
_entity_poly.pdbx_strand_id
1 'polypeptide(L)'
;MVISMEGMIAVAATGLIAVMLAVIFKKEKEAFSVYINIITCVLILLWGLGKLDIILDGINALQSHIHINKAYIGILIKIIGITYVTEFSASLCKDSGYHAIGEQIELVGKLSILAISIPIMMALLETISGFLTT
;
A
#
# COMPACT_ATOMS: atom_id res chain seq x y z
N MET A 1 -19.86 -5.72 -0.53
CA MET A 1 -20.05 -4.62 -1.51
C MET A 1 -20.44 -3.28 -0.85
N VAL A 2 -21.21 -3.26 0.25
CA VAL A 2 -21.68 -2.03 0.93
C VAL A 2 -20.58 -1.24 1.68
N ILE A 3 -19.47 -1.88 2.06
CA ILE A 3 -18.39 -1.27 2.88
C ILE A 3 -17.47 -0.32 2.04
N SER A 4 -17.60 -0.29 0.71
CA SER A 4 -16.63 0.39 -0.15
C SER A 4 -16.70 1.92 -0.11
N MET A 5 -17.89 2.50 -0.16
CA MET A 5 -18.06 3.95 -0.34
C MET A 5 -18.16 4.72 0.99
N GLU A 6 -18.94 4.23 1.96
CA GLU A 6 -19.08 4.89 3.28
C GLU A 6 -17.76 4.89 4.06
N GLY A 7 -16.99 3.81 3.97
CA GLY A 7 -15.69 3.71 4.64
C GLY A 7 -14.65 4.69 4.08
N MET A 8 -14.60 4.90 2.76
CA MET A 8 -13.67 5.89 2.17
C MET A 8 -14.05 7.33 2.53
N ILE A 9 -15.35 7.62 2.60
CA ILE A 9 -15.85 8.94 3.02
C ILE A 9 -15.50 9.19 4.49
N ALA A 10 -15.64 8.20 5.37
CA ALA A 10 -15.24 8.31 6.76
C ALA A 10 -13.73 8.52 6.91
N VAL A 11 -12.89 7.75 6.19
CA VAL A 11 -11.43 7.92 6.17
C VAL A 11 -11.04 9.33 5.73
N ALA A 12 -11.62 9.81 4.61
CA ALA A 12 -11.37 11.15 4.09
C ALA A 12 -11.82 12.24 5.08
N ALA A 13 -12.99 12.08 5.71
CA ALA A 13 -13.50 13.02 6.70
C ALA A 13 -12.63 13.06 7.96
N THR A 14 -12.21 11.91 8.50
CA THR A 14 -11.30 11.86 9.64
C THR A 14 -9.93 12.44 9.32
N GLY A 15 -9.40 12.19 8.13
CA GLY A 15 -8.14 12.79 7.67
C GLY A 15 -8.24 14.31 7.56
N LEU A 16 -9.34 14.83 7.01
CA LEU A 16 -9.57 16.27 6.87
C LEU A 16 -9.71 16.97 8.23
N ILE A 17 -10.49 16.40 9.15
CA ILE A 17 -10.66 16.93 10.51
C ILE A 17 -9.32 16.94 11.25
N ALA A 18 -8.55 15.87 11.13
CA ALA A 18 -7.27 15.74 11.79
C ALA A 18 -6.20 16.72 11.23
N VAL A 19 -6.16 16.93 9.91
CA VAL A 19 -5.30 17.96 9.29
C VAL A 19 -5.71 19.36 9.76
N MET A 20 -7.01 19.66 9.84
CA MET A 20 -7.49 20.93 10.40
C MET A 20 -7.04 21.12 11.85
N LEU A 21 -7.15 20.10 12.72
CA LEU A 21 -6.68 20.16 14.10
C LEU A 21 -5.15 20.33 14.18
N ALA A 22 -4.40 19.61 13.34
CA ALA A 22 -2.93 19.69 13.30
C ALA A 22 -2.43 21.08 12.90
N VAL A 23 -3.12 21.75 11.97
CA VAL A 23 -2.81 23.12 11.52
C VAL A 23 -3.11 24.16 12.60
N ILE A 24 -4.21 23.98 13.36
CA ILE A 24 -4.58 24.88 14.46
C ILE A 24 -3.52 24.81 15.59
N PHE A 25 -3.06 23.62 15.95
CA PHE A 25 -2.06 23.43 17.02
C PHE A 25 -0.62 23.79 16.62
N LYS A 26 -0.32 23.85 15.32
CA LYS A 26 1.01 24.24 14.82
C LYS A 26 1.41 25.67 15.24
N LYS A 27 0.44 26.54 15.52
CA LYS A 27 0.68 27.93 15.95
C LYS A 27 1.21 28.09 17.38
N GLU A 28 1.01 27.13 18.28
CA GLU A 28 1.46 27.26 19.68
C GLU A 28 2.72 26.45 20.01
N LYS A 29 2.84 25.21 19.50
CA LYS A 29 4.06 24.36 19.65
C LYS A 29 4.24 23.39 18.47
N GLU A 30 5.26 23.61 17.64
CA GLU A 30 5.55 22.79 16.45
C GLU A 30 5.69 21.29 16.75
N ALA A 31 6.21 20.92 17.93
CA ALA A 31 6.37 19.53 18.34
C ALA A 31 5.03 18.76 18.50
N PHE A 32 3.94 19.44 18.88
CA PHE A 32 2.62 18.81 19.00
C PHE A 32 1.96 18.58 17.64
N SER A 33 2.24 19.44 16.66
CA SER A 33 1.70 19.29 15.29
C SER A 33 2.23 18.02 14.61
N VAL A 34 3.51 17.68 14.82
CA VAL A 34 4.12 16.45 14.28
C VAL A 34 3.50 15.19 14.90
N TYR A 35 3.27 15.19 16.23
CA TYR A 35 2.63 14.05 16.91
C TYR A 35 1.19 13.80 16.42
N ILE A 36 0.40 14.87 16.25
CA ILE A 36 -0.97 14.75 15.72
C ILE A 36 -0.95 14.19 14.29
N ASN A 37 0.01 14.62 13.46
CA ASN A 37 0.13 14.14 12.09
C ASN A 37 0.48 12.64 12.02
N ILE A 38 1.42 12.19 12.86
CA ILE A 38 1.81 10.78 12.94
C ILE A 38 0.62 9.92 13.40
N ILE A 39 -0.09 10.32 14.45
CA ILE A 39 -1.26 9.59 14.96
C ILE A 39 -2.35 9.49 13.89
N THR A 40 -2.58 10.57 13.14
CA THR A 40 -3.55 10.62 12.04
C THR A 40 -3.19 9.66 10.91
N CYS A 41 -1.93 9.68 10.48
CA CYS A 41 -1.43 8.77 9.46
C CYS A 41 -1.59 7.31 9.91
N VAL A 42 -1.22 6.98 11.15
CA VAL A 42 -1.35 5.62 11.70
C VAL A 42 -2.82 5.17 11.76
N LEU A 43 -3.76 6.06 12.13
CA LEU A 43 -5.19 5.76 12.12
C LEU A 43 -5.72 5.49 10.70
N ILE A 44 -5.31 6.29 9.72
CA ILE A 44 -5.68 6.11 8.31
C ILE A 44 -5.15 4.76 7.78
N LEU A 45 -3.92 4.38 8.15
CA LEU A 45 -3.36 3.08 7.78
C LEU A 45 -4.13 1.91 8.38
N LEU A 46 -4.46 1.97 9.67
CA LEU A 46 -5.20 0.89 10.33
C LEU A 46 -6.56 0.63 9.67
N TRP A 47 -7.22 1.67 9.16
CA TRP A 47 -8.44 1.54 8.36
C TRP A 47 -8.18 0.99 6.95
N GLY A 48 -7.07 1.35 6.31
CA GLY A 48 -6.67 0.79 5.02
C GLY A 48 -6.40 -0.73 5.07
N LEU A 49 -5.83 -1.23 6.16
CA LEU A 49 -5.56 -2.67 6.34
C LEU A 49 -6.83 -3.53 6.30
N GLY A 50 -7.96 -3.02 6.81
CA GLY A 50 -9.25 -3.73 6.74
C GLY A 50 -9.78 -3.93 5.32
N LYS A 51 -9.36 -3.11 4.35
CA LYS A 51 -9.72 -3.28 2.93
C LYS A 51 -8.88 -4.37 2.26
N LEU A 52 -7.68 -4.61 2.76
CA LEU A 52 -6.74 -5.57 2.22
C LEU A 52 -7.27 -7.00 2.42
N ASP A 53 -7.97 -7.25 3.51
CA ASP A 53 -8.65 -8.52 3.81
C ASP A 53 -9.70 -8.89 2.74
N ILE A 54 -10.50 -7.91 2.30
CA ILE A 54 -11.51 -8.10 1.22
C ILE A 54 -10.84 -8.46 -0.12
N ILE A 55 -9.69 -7.84 -0.41
CA ILE A 55 -8.92 -8.14 -1.62
C ILE A 55 -8.31 -9.54 -1.54
N LEU A 56 -7.80 -9.94 -0.38
CA LEU A 56 -7.25 -11.27 -0.13
C LEU A 56 -8.32 -12.36 -0.23
N ASP A 57 -9.52 -12.12 0.30
CA ASP A 57 -10.65 -13.05 0.19
C ASP A 57 -11.09 -13.24 -1.28
N GLY A 58 -11.18 -12.14 -2.04
CA GLY A 58 -11.47 -12.20 -3.48
C GLY A 58 -10.41 -12.97 -4.28
N ILE A 59 -9.12 -12.79 -3.95
CA ILE A 59 -8.02 -13.54 -4.56
C ILE A 59 -8.09 -15.04 -4.21
N ASN A 60 -8.43 -15.39 -2.97
CA ASN A 60 -8.62 -16.78 -2.56
C ASN A 60 -9.81 -17.45 -3.27
N ALA A 61 -10.92 -16.72 -3.46
CA ALA A 61 -12.06 -17.20 -4.24
C ALA A 61 -11.72 -17.40 -5.72
N LEU A 62 -10.90 -16.53 -6.32
CA LEU A 62 -10.38 -16.72 -7.68
C LEU A 62 -9.52 -17.98 -7.81
N GLN A 63 -8.72 -18.28 -6.78
CA GLN A 63 -7.87 -19.48 -6.73
C GLN A 63 -8.68 -20.78 -6.66
N SER A 64 -9.92 -20.77 -6.16
CA SER A 64 -10.79 -21.96 -6.17
C SER A 64 -11.46 -22.21 -7.53
N HIS A 65 -11.55 -21.19 -8.39
CA HIS A 65 -12.24 -21.27 -9.68
C HIS A 65 -11.30 -21.39 -10.88
N ILE A 66 -10.03 -21.03 -10.73
CA ILE A 66 -9.04 -21.05 -11.81
C ILE A 66 -7.79 -21.80 -11.29
N HIS A 67 -7.24 -22.73 -12.07
CA HIS A 67 -5.96 -23.41 -11.79
C HIS A 67 -4.76 -22.45 -11.96
N ILE A 68 -4.76 -21.32 -11.25
CA ILE A 68 -3.61 -20.42 -11.17
C ILE A 68 -2.63 -21.04 -10.18
N ASN A 69 -1.36 -21.17 -10.59
CA ASN A 69 -0.31 -21.60 -9.69
C ASN A 69 -0.22 -20.61 -8.51
N LYS A 70 -0.34 -21.15 -7.27
CA LYS A 70 -0.27 -20.38 -6.01
C LYS A 70 0.95 -19.45 -5.94
N ALA A 71 2.04 -19.79 -6.64
CA ALA A 71 3.22 -18.96 -6.76
C ALA A 71 2.91 -17.55 -7.31
N TYR A 72 2.06 -17.42 -8.34
CA TYR A 72 1.73 -16.11 -8.94
C TYR A 72 0.89 -15.24 -8.01
N ILE A 73 -0.10 -15.84 -7.33
CA ILE A 73 -0.90 -15.14 -6.32
C ILE A 73 0.00 -14.65 -5.17
N GLY A 74 0.92 -15.50 -4.71
CA GLY A 74 1.89 -15.12 -3.69
C GLY A 74 2.79 -13.95 -4.11
N ILE A 75 3.16 -13.85 -5.39
CA ILE A 75 3.92 -12.72 -5.93
C ILE A 75 3.07 -11.44 -5.95
N LEU A 76 1.82 -11.51 -6.41
CA LEU A 76 0.90 -10.36 -6.41
C LEU A 76 0.69 -9.80 -5.00
N ILE A 77 0.46 -10.68 -4.02
CA ILE A 77 0.30 -10.28 -2.60
C ILE A 77 1.57 -9.58 -2.09
N LYS A 78 2.77 -10.09 -2.43
CA LYS A 78 4.03 -9.45 -2.06
C LYS A 78 4.18 -8.06 -2.66
N ILE A 79 3.80 -7.87 -3.93
CA ILE A 79 3.86 -6.56 -4.59
C ILE A 79 2.90 -5.58 -3.90
N ILE A 80 1.65 -5.98 -3.64
CA ILE A 80 0.66 -5.14 -2.96
C ILE A 80 1.16 -4.74 -1.57
N GLY A 81 1.70 -5.70 -0.81
CA GLY A 81 2.24 -5.44 0.52
C GLY A 81 3.43 -4.46 0.51
N ILE A 82 4.37 -4.63 -0.42
CA ILE A 82 5.52 -3.74 -0.55
C ILE A 82 5.07 -2.34 -0.93
N THR A 83 4.20 -2.19 -1.94
CA THR A 83 3.67 -0.88 -2.35
C THR A 83 2.99 -0.16 -1.19
N TYR A 84 2.15 -0.86 -0.44
CA TYR A 84 1.43 -0.27 0.69
C TYR A 84 2.37 0.23 1.79
N VAL A 85 3.32 -0.61 2.21
CA VAL A 85 4.30 -0.24 3.25
C VAL A 85 5.19 0.89 2.78
N THR A 86 5.64 0.86 1.52
CA THR A 86 6.47 1.90 0.93
C THR A 86 5.73 3.23 0.86
N GLU A 87 4.55 3.29 0.23
CA GLU A 87 3.81 4.55 0.08
C GLU A 87 3.45 5.15 1.43
N PHE A 88 2.99 4.32 2.36
CA PHE A 88 2.64 4.81 3.69
C PHE A 88 3.86 5.39 4.42
N SER A 89 4.95 4.63 4.47
CA SER A 89 6.15 5.07 5.19
C SER A 89 6.76 6.32 4.55
N ALA A 90 6.76 6.39 3.22
CA ALA A 90 7.24 7.55 2.47
C ALA A 90 6.38 8.79 2.73
N SER A 91 5.05 8.67 2.66
CA SER A 91 4.13 9.76 2.97
C SER A 91 4.30 10.24 4.41
N LEU A 92 4.41 9.34 5.38
CA LEU A 92 4.61 9.71 6.78
C LEU A 92 5.92 10.52 7.00
N CYS A 93 7.01 10.11 6.35
CA CYS A 93 8.27 10.84 6.40
C CYS A 93 8.15 12.22 5.74
N LYS A 94 7.50 12.31 4.56
CA LYS A 94 7.27 13.58 3.85
C LYS A 94 6.41 14.53 4.68
N ASP A 95 5.35 14.03 5.28
CA ASP A 95 4.40 14.79 6.11
C ASP A 95 5.00 15.26 7.45
N SER A 96 6.04 14.58 7.92
CA SER A 96 6.80 14.97 9.12
C SER A 96 7.92 15.99 8.83
N GLY A 97 8.05 16.46 7.58
CA GLY A 97 9.10 17.39 7.15
C GLY A 97 10.39 16.71 6.65
N TYR A 98 10.45 15.37 6.66
CA TYR A 98 11.59 14.58 6.16
C TYR A 98 11.37 14.12 4.71
N HIS A 99 11.21 15.08 3.80
CA HIS A 99 10.88 14.80 2.40
C HIS A 99 11.91 13.90 1.70
N ALA A 100 13.20 14.21 1.86
CA ALA A 100 14.29 13.45 1.24
C ALA A 100 14.32 11.98 1.68
N ILE A 101 13.96 11.69 2.94
CA ILE A 101 13.90 10.30 3.43
C ILE A 101 12.72 9.57 2.80
N GLY A 102 11.57 10.23 2.69
CA GLY A 102 10.39 9.64 2.04
C GLY A 102 10.61 9.33 0.56
N GLU A 103 11.30 10.20 -0.18
CA GLU A 103 11.67 9.93 -1.58
C GLU A 103 12.60 8.71 -1.70
N GLN A 104 13.56 8.55 -0.78
CA GLN A 104 14.44 7.38 -0.77
C GLN A 104 13.68 6.07 -0.47
N ILE A 105 12.70 6.11 0.44
CA ILE A 105 11.82 4.96 0.71
C ILE A 105 11.05 4.57 -0.55
N GLU A 106 10.45 5.55 -1.25
CA GLU A 106 9.75 5.32 -2.51
C GLU A 106 10.65 4.70 -3.58
N LEU A 107 11.88 5.20 -3.72
CA LEU A 107 12.85 4.67 -4.68
C LEU A 107 13.14 3.19 -4.40
N VAL A 108 13.44 2.85 -3.15
CA VAL A 108 13.73 1.47 -2.73
C VAL A 108 12.52 0.55 -2.93
N GLY A 109 11.31 1.02 -2.63
CA GLY A 109 10.10 0.24 -2.88
C GLY A 109 9.87 -0.06 -4.36
N LYS A 110 10.04 0.94 -5.23
CA LYS A 110 9.95 0.76 -6.69
C LYS A 110 11.00 -0.25 -7.20
N LEU A 111 12.23 -0.17 -6.71
CA LEU A 111 13.28 -1.14 -7.04
C LEU A 111 12.94 -2.56 -6.55
N SER A 112 12.32 -2.68 -5.38
CA SER A 112 11.90 -3.97 -4.83
C SER A 112 10.79 -4.63 -5.66
N ILE A 113 9.83 -3.83 -6.15
CA ILE A 113 8.76 -4.30 -7.05
C ILE A 113 9.35 -4.76 -8.39
N LEU A 114 10.32 -4.01 -8.94
CA LEU A 114 11.06 -4.39 -10.15
C LEU A 114 11.79 -5.73 -9.96
N ALA A 115 12.48 -5.92 -8.84
CA ALA A 115 13.19 -7.18 -8.54
C ALA A 115 12.23 -8.37 -8.44
N ILE A 116 11.05 -8.19 -7.83
CA ILE A 116 10.02 -9.23 -7.74
C ILE A 116 9.34 -9.52 -9.08
N SER A 117 9.41 -8.60 -10.04
CA SER A 117 8.84 -8.82 -11.38
C SER A 117 9.70 -9.75 -12.24
N ILE A 118 10.99 -9.94 -11.92
CA ILE A 118 11.90 -10.84 -12.64
C ILE A 118 11.38 -12.29 -12.71
N PRO A 119 11.02 -12.96 -11.59
CA PRO A 119 10.51 -14.34 -11.65
C PRO A 119 9.21 -14.47 -12.46
N ILE A 120 8.36 -13.43 -12.48
CA ILE A 120 7.15 -13.42 -13.32
C ILE A 120 7.54 -13.43 -14.80
N MET A 121 8.52 -12.60 -15.17
CA MET A 121 9.02 -12.51 -16.55
C MET A 121 9.71 -13.81 -16.98
N MET A 122 10.50 -14.45 -16.11
CA MET A 122 11.10 -15.76 -16.39
C MET A 122 10.03 -16.83 -16.64
N ALA A 123 9.02 -16.89 -15.78
CA ALA A 123 7.95 -17.88 -15.94
C ALA A 123 7.13 -17.66 -17.23
N LEU A 124 6.95 -16.40 -17.64
CA LEU A 124 6.34 -16.06 -18.93
C LEU A 124 7.21 -16.55 -20.11
N LEU A 125 8.52 -16.31 -20.07
CA LEU A 125 9.45 -16.76 -21.11
C LEU A 125 9.50 -18.28 -21.22
N GLU A 126 9.53 -19.00 -20.09
CA GLU A 126 9.44 -20.47 -20.07
C GLU A 126 8.14 -20.96 -20.72
N THR A 127 7.02 -20.30 -20.41
CA THR A 127 5.71 -20.65 -20.99
C THR A 127 5.74 -20.47 -22.51
N ILE A 128 6.24 -19.34 -23.02
CA ILE A 128 6.38 -19.09 -24.46
C ILE A 128 7.32 -20.10 -25.12
N SER A 129 8.47 -20.39 -24.50
CA SER A 129 9.43 -21.38 -25.00
C SER A 129 8.82 -22.79 -25.09
N GLY A 130 7.96 -23.15 -24.14
CA GLY A 130 7.21 -24.41 -24.16
C GLY A 130 6.27 -24.50 -25.36
N PHE A 131 5.59 -23.41 -25.71
CA PHE A 131 4.71 -23.36 -26.89
C PHE A 131 5.47 -23.33 -28.22
N LEU A 132 6.68 -22.77 -28.27
CA LEU A 132 7.50 -22.70 -29.50
C LEU A 132 8.31 -23.98 -29.77
N THR A 133 8.57 -24.79 -28.75
CA THR A 133 9.33 -26.05 -28.87
C THR A 133 8.41 -27.26 -29.13
N THR A 134 7.09 -27.06 -29.14
CA THR A 134 6.08 -28.07 -29.52
C THR A 134 5.61 -27.81 -30.94
#